data_AF-A0A6M0FPF3-F1
#
_entry.id   AF-A0A6M0FPF3-F1
#
_cell.length_a   1.000
_cell.length_b   1.000
_cell.length_c   1.000
_cell.angle_alpha   90.00
_cell.angle_beta   90.00
_cell.angle_gamma   90.00
#
_symmetry.space_group_name_H-M   'P 1'
#
loop_
_entity.id
_entity.type
_entity.pdbx_description
1 polymer ?
#
loop_
_entity_poly.entity_id
_entity_poly.type
_entity_poly.pdbx_seq_one_letter_code
_entity_poly.pdbx_strand_id
1 'polypeptide(L)'
;MDQFRDGIGTLYLKYGAAYHPYLQTSLNYYYTDDSVSIDPFYNQRFEYRGDDDCLIINYTGSKSDRPKVNITIHCDQEKDVKFKIKGDREELLRIKVKQDCNSVDKIVEAWNSHSSKGNFEVRKNGNCCGCICKVDPAQKLDLLYLRLYRTQPNGLVVTHHGTQNYQEEVDIKVTITINNEDNANAADFEVSENSITIKLREESTKVAKILKQWKNWKEENSDRNFDLKEDGDGSANVESPVSNEPLVKPQLWYYQFDNTELYNKVKTEIDKQRVILPPSPAIAGIYATVDRERGVWKAPANISLTSVTGPTIKINDEGQEDLNVHFTGKSINAIRTFTGKGTLVWGARTLAGNDNEWRYVSVRRLFNFVEESIQKASGFLVFESNNSVTWLKVKSVIEIYLEGLWRQGALAGSAPDQAFFVNVGLGTSMTQQDILEGRMIVEIGIAAVRPAEFIILRFSHKLQEA
;
A
#
# COMPACT_ATOMS: atom_id res chain seq x y z
N MET A 1 -25.27 -2.51 0.85
CA MET A 1 -25.77 -1.68 -0.27
C MET A 1 -26.79 -0.67 0.22
N ASP A 2 -27.63 -1.04 1.17
CA ASP A 2 -28.66 -0.15 1.72
C ASP A 2 -28.06 1.11 2.34
N GLN A 3 -26.99 1.00 3.13
CA GLN A 3 -26.25 2.18 3.63
C GLN A 3 -25.83 3.17 2.53
N PHE A 4 -25.42 2.69 1.35
CA PHE A 4 -25.11 3.57 0.23
C PHE A 4 -26.39 4.23 -0.32
N ARG A 5 -27.45 3.45 -0.52
CA ARG A 5 -28.73 3.96 -1.03
C ARG A 5 -29.38 4.97 -0.07
N ASP A 6 -29.27 4.75 1.22
CA ASP A 6 -29.79 5.63 2.28
C ASP A 6 -28.93 6.88 2.44
N GLY A 7 -27.62 6.76 2.22
CA GLY A 7 -26.67 7.86 2.29
C GLY A 7 -26.73 8.84 1.11
N ILE A 8 -27.23 8.42 -0.06
CA ILE A 8 -27.44 9.32 -1.20
C ILE A 8 -28.83 9.97 -1.12
N GLY A 9 -28.92 11.28 -1.40
CA GLY A 9 -30.18 12.01 -1.43
C GLY A 9 -31.14 11.57 -2.55
N THR A 10 -32.18 12.35 -2.81
CA THR A 10 -33.15 12.12 -3.90
C THR A 10 -33.02 13.12 -5.05
N LEU A 11 -32.22 14.17 -4.86
CA LEU A 11 -31.97 15.19 -5.87
C LEU A 11 -30.88 14.76 -6.85
N TYR A 12 -31.00 15.22 -8.10
CA TYR A 12 -29.99 15.06 -9.15
C TYR A 12 -29.58 13.62 -9.51
N LEU A 13 -30.38 12.62 -9.13
CA LEU A 13 -30.08 11.20 -9.37
C LEU A 13 -29.80 10.88 -10.84
N LYS A 14 -30.47 11.57 -11.77
CA LYS A 14 -30.25 11.40 -13.21
C LYS A 14 -28.83 11.71 -13.67
N TYR A 15 -28.08 12.54 -12.94
CA TYR A 15 -26.73 12.95 -13.30
C TYR A 15 -25.63 12.05 -12.73
N GLY A 16 -25.97 11.10 -11.86
CA GLY A 16 -25.04 10.14 -11.26
C GLY A 16 -25.28 8.72 -11.73
N ALA A 17 -24.23 7.89 -11.64
CA ALA A 17 -24.33 6.44 -11.82
C ALA A 17 -23.41 5.76 -10.80
N ALA A 18 -23.87 4.65 -10.22
CA ALA A 18 -23.09 3.84 -9.29
C ALA A 18 -22.66 2.53 -9.97
N TYR A 19 -21.49 2.04 -9.59
CA TYR A 19 -20.91 0.79 -10.09
C TYR A 19 -20.39 -0.06 -8.94
N HIS A 20 -20.63 -1.36 -9.00
CA HIS A 20 -20.25 -2.31 -7.95
C HIS A 20 -19.83 -3.65 -8.56
N PRO A 21 -18.81 -4.36 -8.04
CA PRO A 21 -18.04 -4.08 -6.82
C PRO A 21 -16.70 -3.38 -7.06
N TYR A 22 -15.89 -3.31 -6.00
CA TYR A 22 -14.48 -2.98 -6.10
C TYR A 22 -13.79 -4.01 -7.00
N LEU A 23 -12.66 -3.61 -7.58
CA LEU A 23 -11.96 -4.36 -8.61
C LEU A 23 -10.63 -4.84 -8.06
N GLN A 24 -10.38 -6.14 -8.19
CA GLN A 24 -9.05 -6.70 -8.07
C GLN A 24 -8.28 -6.33 -9.35
N THR A 25 -7.23 -5.55 -9.19
CA THR A 25 -6.43 -5.09 -10.33
C THR A 25 -5.23 -5.99 -10.57
N SER A 26 -4.61 -5.87 -11.74
CA SER A 26 -3.28 -6.43 -11.99
C SER A 26 -2.14 -5.50 -11.51
N LEU A 27 -2.46 -4.41 -10.81
CA LEU A 27 -1.48 -3.44 -10.33
C LEU A 27 -0.84 -3.94 -9.03
N ASN A 28 0.47 -3.79 -8.96
CA ASN A 28 1.25 -4.05 -7.75
C ASN A 28 1.16 -2.84 -6.81
N TYR A 29 1.33 -3.09 -5.51
CA TYR A 29 1.58 -2.00 -4.57
C TYR A 29 2.93 -1.35 -4.89
N TYR A 30 2.95 -0.02 -4.94
CA TYR A 30 4.20 0.71 -4.91
C TYR A 30 4.66 0.83 -3.46
N TYR A 31 5.90 0.46 -3.19
CA TYR A 31 6.52 0.59 -1.88
C TYR A 31 8.00 0.93 -2.03
N THR A 32 8.56 1.58 -1.03
CA THR A 32 10.01 1.69 -0.81
C THR A 32 10.38 0.84 0.40
N ASP A 33 11.65 0.41 0.50
CA ASP A 33 12.10 -0.38 1.65
C ASP A 33 11.93 0.37 3.00
N ASP A 34 11.90 1.71 2.97
CA ASP A 34 11.58 2.58 4.12
C ASP A 34 10.10 2.57 4.53
N SER A 35 9.19 2.22 3.62
CA SER A 35 7.74 2.21 3.86
C SER A 35 7.22 0.88 4.40
N VAL A 36 8.09 -0.15 4.45
CA VAL A 36 7.72 -1.50 4.87
C VAL A 36 8.32 -1.78 6.24
N SER A 37 7.46 -1.78 7.26
CA SER A 37 7.85 -2.11 8.63
C SER A 37 7.73 -3.61 8.89
N ILE A 38 8.79 -4.22 9.41
CA ILE A 38 8.83 -5.62 9.80
C ILE A 38 8.60 -5.73 11.31
N ASP A 39 7.79 -6.70 11.70
CA ASP A 39 7.55 -6.97 13.11
C ASP A 39 8.84 -7.46 13.80
N PRO A 40 9.28 -6.84 14.91
CA PRO A 40 10.51 -7.21 15.61
C PRO A 40 10.51 -8.65 16.16
N PHE A 41 9.36 -9.34 16.23
CA PHE A 41 9.32 -10.75 16.64
C PHE A 41 10.16 -11.68 15.74
N TYR A 42 10.54 -11.24 14.54
CA TYR A 42 11.43 -11.99 13.64
C TYR A 42 12.93 -11.81 13.95
N ASN A 43 13.31 -10.86 14.81
CA ASN A 43 14.70 -10.56 15.20
C ASN A 43 14.96 -10.82 16.69
N GLN A 44 14.47 -11.94 17.19
CA GLN A 44 14.71 -12.34 18.56
C GLN A 44 16.14 -12.88 18.71
N ARG A 45 16.89 -12.35 19.68
CA ARG A 45 18.18 -12.90 20.10
C ARG A 45 18.04 -13.40 21.52
N PHE A 46 18.51 -14.61 21.79
CA PHE A 46 18.59 -15.11 23.14
C PHE A 46 20.01 -14.94 23.64
N GLU A 47 20.19 -14.46 24.86
CA GLU A 47 21.52 -14.15 25.41
C GLU A 47 21.69 -14.74 26.81
N TYR A 48 22.88 -15.27 27.07
CA TYR A 48 23.34 -15.59 28.43
C TYR A 48 24.62 -14.78 28.69
N ARG A 49 24.65 -14.11 29.83
CA ARG A 49 25.82 -13.40 30.35
C ARG A 49 26.36 -14.18 31.55
N GLY A 50 27.62 -14.58 31.47
CA GLY A 50 28.33 -15.22 32.57
C GLY A 50 28.66 -14.23 33.69
N ASP A 51 29.16 -14.76 34.81
CA ASP A 51 29.64 -13.95 35.94
C ASP A 51 30.63 -12.87 35.45
N ASP A 52 30.58 -11.69 36.08
CA ASP A 52 31.34 -10.49 35.70
C ASP A 52 31.10 -9.97 34.27
N ASP A 53 29.98 -10.36 33.63
CA ASP A 53 29.59 -9.94 32.27
C ASP A 53 30.60 -10.31 31.18
N CYS A 54 31.40 -11.34 31.46
CA CYS A 54 32.66 -11.58 30.78
C CYS A 54 32.51 -12.49 29.54
N LEU A 55 31.67 -13.51 29.67
CA LEU A 55 31.30 -14.46 28.62
C LEU A 55 29.88 -14.17 28.15
N ILE A 56 29.70 -13.99 26.84
CA ILE A 56 28.40 -13.81 26.22
C ILE A 56 28.12 -14.98 25.29
N ILE A 57 26.95 -15.61 25.48
CA ILE A 57 26.45 -16.68 24.62
C ILE A 57 25.16 -16.23 23.98
N ASN A 58 25.18 -16.06 22.67
CA ASN A 58 24.00 -15.71 21.88
C ASN A 58 23.41 -16.95 21.21
N TYR A 59 22.09 -16.94 21.03
CA TYR A 59 21.35 -17.88 20.18
C TYR A 59 20.35 -17.13 19.30
N THR A 60 20.42 -17.36 17.97
CA THR A 60 19.58 -16.69 16.96
C THR A 60 18.52 -17.60 16.34
N GLY A 61 18.32 -18.79 16.90
CA GLY A 61 17.27 -19.72 16.46
C GLY A 61 15.88 -19.41 17.02
N SER A 62 14.96 -20.36 16.91
CA SER A 62 13.56 -20.14 17.26
C SER A 62 13.33 -20.11 18.78
N LYS A 63 12.39 -19.27 19.22
CA LYS A 63 11.86 -19.27 20.59
C LYS A 63 11.30 -20.61 21.02
N SER A 64 10.80 -21.42 20.08
CA SER A 64 10.32 -22.78 20.36
C SER A 64 11.39 -23.69 20.95
N ASP A 65 12.67 -23.40 20.67
CA ASP A 65 13.78 -24.26 21.04
C ASP A 65 14.14 -24.15 22.53
N ARG A 66 13.62 -23.11 23.21
CA ARG A 66 13.81 -22.82 24.64
C ARG A 66 15.29 -22.91 25.02
N PRO A 67 16.15 -22.06 24.44
CA PRO A 67 17.59 -22.18 24.58
C PRO A 67 18.02 -22.08 26.03
N LYS A 68 18.87 -23.05 26.42
CA LYS A 68 19.50 -23.15 27.73
C LYS A 68 20.97 -23.49 27.55
N VAL A 69 21.81 -22.94 28.42
CA VAL A 69 23.23 -23.26 28.50
C VAL A 69 23.56 -23.95 29.81
N ASN A 70 24.44 -24.95 29.75
CA ASN A 70 24.99 -25.62 30.92
C ASN A 70 26.53 -25.62 30.84
N ILE A 71 27.21 -25.04 31.82
CA ILE A 71 28.68 -24.98 31.89
C ILE A 71 29.11 -25.87 33.05
N THR A 72 29.78 -26.98 32.74
CA THR A 72 30.19 -28.00 33.73
C THR A 72 31.69 -28.20 33.75
N ILE A 73 32.21 -28.56 34.92
CA ILE A 73 33.63 -28.89 35.14
C ILE A 73 33.80 -30.41 35.02
N HIS A 74 34.84 -30.87 34.33
CA HIS A 74 35.13 -32.30 34.13
C HIS A 74 36.59 -32.63 34.48
N CYS A 75 36.80 -33.66 35.31
CA CYS A 75 38.11 -34.02 35.89
C CYS A 75 39.02 -34.90 35.01
N ASP A 76 38.74 -35.07 33.72
CA ASP A 76 39.45 -36.01 32.83
C ASP A 76 40.53 -35.36 31.94
N GLN A 77 41.59 -36.12 31.63
CA GLN A 77 42.86 -35.61 31.05
C GLN A 77 42.89 -35.37 29.52
N GLU A 78 41.77 -35.31 28.80
CA GLU A 78 41.78 -35.06 27.33
C GLU A 78 41.01 -33.81 26.87
N LYS A 79 41.76 -32.88 26.23
CA LYS A 79 41.44 -31.61 25.55
C LYS A 79 40.61 -30.58 26.36
N ASP A 80 41.17 -29.38 26.46
CA ASP A 80 40.90 -28.38 27.51
C ASP A 80 39.48 -27.73 27.53
N VAL A 81 38.68 -27.80 26.45
CA VAL A 81 37.26 -27.37 26.40
C VAL A 81 36.48 -28.24 25.39
N LYS A 82 35.28 -28.71 25.74
CA LYS A 82 34.41 -29.48 24.82
C LYS A 82 33.01 -28.87 24.72
N PHE A 83 32.49 -28.77 23.51
CA PHE A 83 31.13 -28.29 23.22
C PHE A 83 30.24 -29.45 22.78
N LYS A 84 28.98 -29.43 23.24
CA LYS A 84 27.93 -30.31 22.71
C LYS A 84 26.65 -29.51 22.53
N ILE A 85 26.18 -29.43 21.29
CA ILE A 85 24.86 -28.91 20.96
C ILE A 85 23.88 -30.10 20.93
N LYS A 86 22.82 -30.07 21.74
CA LYS A 86 21.77 -31.11 21.75
C LYS A 86 20.47 -30.55 21.17
N GLY A 87 19.71 -31.36 20.43
CA GLY A 87 18.42 -30.98 19.84
C GLY A 87 17.23 -31.18 20.78
N ASP A 88 17.47 -31.69 21.97
CA ASP A 88 16.48 -32.19 22.91
C ASP A 88 16.30 -31.19 24.07
N ARG A 89 15.36 -30.25 23.86
CA ARG A 89 14.49 -29.39 24.74
C ARG A 89 14.94 -28.91 26.14
N GLU A 90 16.06 -29.35 26.70
CA GLU A 90 16.46 -29.03 28.08
C GLU A 90 17.84 -28.41 28.23
N GLU A 91 18.79 -28.63 27.30
CA GLU A 91 20.16 -28.05 27.38
C GLU A 91 20.78 -27.94 25.97
N LEU A 92 20.43 -26.88 25.23
CA LEU A 92 20.83 -26.72 23.83
C LEU A 92 22.35 -26.56 23.64
N LEU A 93 23.06 -25.91 24.57
CA LEU A 93 24.53 -25.82 24.55
C LEU A 93 25.12 -26.30 25.87
N ARG A 94 26.00 -27.32 25.81
CA ARG A 94 26.83 -27.75 26.93
C ARG A 94 28.28 -27.39 26.69
N ILE A 95 28.89 -26.71 27.64
CA ILE A 95 30.32 -26.39 27.67
C ILE A 95 30.95 -27.19 28.81
N LYS A 96 31.95 -28.02 28.50
CA LYS A 96 32.74 -28.75 29.50
C LYS A 96 34.13 -28.13 29.60
N VAL A 97 34.52 -27.72 30.80
CA VAL A 97 35.81 -27.10 31.13
C VAL A 97 36.62 -27.96 32.11
N LYS A 98 37.95 -27.81 32.13
CA LYS A 98 38.90 -28.73 32.80
C LYS A 98 39.17 -28.45 34.28
N GLN A 99 39.04 -27.19 34.72
CA GLN A 99 39.34 -26.76 36.09
C GLN A 99 38.36 -25.64 36.50
N ASP A 100 38.26 -25.35 37.80
CA ASP A 100 37.40 -24.30 38.40
C ASP A 100 37.58 -22.89 37.79
N CYS A 101 38.63 -22.69 36.98
CA CYS A 101 38.90 -21.44 36.27
C CYS A 101 39.58 -21.68 34.91
N ASN A 102 38.81 -21.85 33.82
CA ASN A 102 39.33 -21.61 32.46
C ASN A 102 39.15 -20.12 32.12
N SER A 103 40.16 -19.49 31.50
CA SER A 103 39.99 -18.13 31.01
C SER A 103 38.94 -18.10 29.90
N VAL A 104 38.11 -17.05 29.89
CA VAL A 104 37.13 -16.78 28.82
C VAL A 104 37.79 -16.91 27.44
N ASP A 105 39.03 -16.44 27.31
CA ASP A 105 39.82 -16.53 26.07
C ASP A 105 39.95 -17.97 25.56
N LYS A 106 40.27 -18.93 26.43
CA LYS A 106 40.39 -20.35 26.02
C LYS A 106 39.06 -20.93 25.54
N ILE A 107 37.94 -20.52 26.13
CA ILE A 107 36.61 -20.98 25.72
C ILE A 107 36.26 -20.39 24.35
N VAL A 108 36.51 -19.10 24.15
CA VAL A 108 36.23 -18.42 22.87
C VAL A 108 37.14 -18.94 21.75
N GLU A 109 38.43 -19.15 22.01
CA GLU A 109 39.36 -19.77 21.05
C GLU A 109 38.92 -21.19 20.65
N ALA A 110 38.52 -22.00 21.63
CA ALA A 110 38.01 -23.34 21.39
C ALA A 110 36.68 -23.31 20.61
N TRP A 111 35.79 -22.36 20.91
CA TRP A 111 34.54 -22.16 20.17
C TRP A 111 34.81 -21.74 18.73
N ASN A 112 35.73 -20.80 18.52
CA ASN A 112 36.10 -20.33 17.19
C ASN A 112 36.59 -21.46 16.29
N SER A 113 37.30 -22.43 16.88
CA SER A 113 37.79 -23.65 16.23
C SER A 113 36.76 -24.78 16.14
N HIS A 114 35.57 -24.64 16.72
CA HIS A 114 34.54 -25.67 16.71
C HIS A 114 33.80 -25.72 15.37
N SER A 115 33.71 -26.90 14.76
CA SER A 115 33.15 -27.09 13.41
C SER A 115 31.63 -26.96 13.32
N SER A 116 30.91 -27.16 14.44
CA SER A 116 29.46 -27.25 14.47
C SER A 116 28.89 -26.24 15.46
N LYS A 117 28.72 -24.99 15.03
CA LYS A 117 28.28 -23.88 15.89
C LYS A 117 26.75 -23.76 16.04
N GLY A 118 25.98 -24.35 15.13
CA GLY A 118 24.52 -24.20 15.11
C GLY A 118 24.11 -22.73 15.02
N ASN A 119 23.07 -22.33 15.75
CA ASN A 119 22.67 -20.92 15.88
C ASN A 119 23.33 -20.23 17.09
N PHE A 120 24.40 -20.81 17.64
CA PHE A 120 25.10 -20.23 18.80
C PHE A 120 26.28 -19.37 18.37
N GLU A 121 26.54 -18.35 19.16
CA GLU A 121 27.78 -17.59 19.15
C GLU A 121 28.28 -17.48 20.59
N VAL A 122 29.58 -17.68 20.80
CA VAL A 122 30.24 -17.53 22.10
C VAL A 122 31.33 -16.50 21.92
N ARG A 123 31.23 -15.39 22.65
CA ARG A 123 32.17 -14.27 22.56
C ARG A 123 32.60 -13.80 23.94
N LYS A 124 33.74 -13.13 23.96
CA LYS A 124 34.24 -12.37 25.10
C LYS A 124 33.67 -10.95 25.05
N ASN A 125 33.42 -10.36 26.21
CA ASN A 125 32.99 -8.97 26.34
C ASN A 125 34.15 -8.09 26.84
N GLY A 126 34.66 -7.19 25.99
CA GLY A 126 35.79 -6.31 26.31
C GLY A 126 37.06 -7.05 26.74
N ASN A 127 37.87 -6.40 27.58
CA ASN A 127 39.17 -6.92 28.06
C ASN A 127 39.07 -7.84 29.30
N CYS A 128 37.88 -8.33 29.61
CA CYS A 128 37.61 -8.96 30.90
C CYS A 128 38.52 -10.20 31.14
N CYS A 129 39.15 -10.28 32.32
CA CYS A 129 40.09 -11.38 32.67
C CYS A 129 39.41 -12.47 33.52
N GLY A 130 38.07 -12.48 33.56
CA GLY A 130 37.27 -13.32 34.43
C GLY A 130 37.49 -14.81 34.17
N CYS A 131 37.40 -15.59 35.24
CA CYS A 131 37.33 -17.04 35.18
C CYS A 131 35.87 -17.46 35.31
N ILE A 132 35.43 -18.45 34.53
CA ILE A 132 34.03 -18.90 34.58
C ILE A 132 33.88 -20.02 35.59
N CYS A 133 33.02 -19.77 36.60
CA CYS A 133 32.59 -20.77 37.57
C CYS A 133 31.59 -21.77 36.95
N LYS A 134 31.38 -22.90 37.62
CA LYS A 134 30.39 -23.92 37.22
C LYS A 134 28.98 -23.31 37.15
N VAL A 135 28.30 -23.44 36.01
CA VAL A 135 26.89 -23.01 35.80
C VAL A 135 26.00 -24.25 35.78
N ASP A 136 25.66 -24.74 36.98
CA ASP A 136 24.81 -25.92 37.23
C ASP A 136 23.81 -25.59 38.35
N PRO A 137 22.48 -25.68 38.14
CA PRO A 137 21.79 -26.23 36.97
C PRO A 137 21.81 -25.33 35.73
N ALA A 138 21.46 -25.91 34.57
CA ALA A 138 21.40 -25.21 33.29
C ALA A 138 20.54 -23.94 33.35
N GLN A 139 21.06 -22.84 32.81
CA GLN A 139 20.39 -21.54 32.81
C GLN A 139 19.71 -21.25 31.48
N LYS A 140 18.55 -20.59 31.54
CA LYS A 140 17.84 -20.10 30.34
C LYS A 140 18.56 -18.88 29.79
N LEU A 141 18.57 -18.74 28.47
CA LEU A 141 19.00 -17.50 27.84
C LEU A 141 17.83 -16.50 27.87
N ASP A 142 18.14 -15.25 28.17
CA ASP A 142 17.20 -14.14 28.18
C ASP A 142 16.78 -13.79 26.75
N LEU A 143 15.48 -13.60 26.54
CA LEU A 143 14.96 -13.19 25.25
C LEU A 143 15.13 -11.68 25.07
N LEU A 144 15.88 -11.28 24.05
CA LEU A 144 16.14 -9.89 23.70
C LEU A 144 15.43 -9.49 22.40
N TYR A 145 14.97 -8.25 22.36
CA TYR A 145 14.32 -7.61 21.23
C TYR A 145 15.20 -6.51 20.65
N LEU A 146 15.31 -6.47 19.32
CA LEU A 146 16.03 -5.45 18.58
C LEU A 146 15.29 -4.11 18.60
N ARG A 147 16.02 -3.04 18.93
CA ARG A 147 15.65 -1.63 18.75
C ARG A 147 16.63 -0.95 17.83
N LEU A 148 16.15 -0.04 16.98
CA LEU A 148 16.95 0.65 15.98
C LEU A 148 16.79 2.17 16.09
N TYR A 149 17.90 2.89 16.00
CA TYR A 149 17.96 4.33 15.94
C TYR A 149 18.75 4.70 14.70
N ARG A 150 18.07 5.29 13.72
CA ARG A 150 18.68 5.72 12.47
C ARG A 150 18.87 7.23 12.53
N THR A 151 20.08 7.72 12.29
CA THR A 151 20.31 9.16 12.26
C THR A 151 19.65 9.79 11.03
N GLN A 152 19.95 9.25 9.86
CA GLN A 152 19.40 9.68 8.57
C GLN A 152 19.64 8.59 7.50
N PRO A 153 19.01 8.68 6.31
CA PRO A 153 19.34 7.84 5.17
C PRO A 153 20.84 7.85 4.84
N ASN A 154 21.42 6.67 4.62
CA ASN A 154 22.85 6.44 4.40
C ASN A 154 23.75 6.89 5.56
N GLY A 155 23.18 7.07 6.75
CA GLY A 155 23.85 7.54 7.96
C GLY A 155 24.27 6.41 8.91
N LEU A 156 24.25 6.73 10.22
CA LEU A 156 24.58 5.79 11.28
C LEU A 156 23.31 5.15 11.83
N VAL A 157 23.41 3.87 12.15
CA VAL A 157 22.37 3.10 12.81
C VAL A 157 22.92 2.59 14.12
N VAL A 158 22.26 2.96 15.21
CA VAL A 158 22.50 2.38 16.54
C VAL A 158 21.47 1.29 16.77
N THR A 159 21.93 0.10 17.14
CA THR A 159 21.08 -1.00 17.53
C THR A 159 21.21 -1.28 19.01
N HIS A 160 20.13 -1.71 19.65
CA HIS A 160 20.15 -2.19 21.02
C HIS A 160 19.30 -3.45 21.16
N HIS A 161 19.81 -4.47 21.87
CA HIS A 161 19.06 -5.69 22.20
C HIS A 161 18.73 -5.72 23.69
N GLY A 162 17.45 -5.54 24.04
CA GLY A 162 16.99 -5.47 25.43
C GLY A 162 15.93 -6.53 25.78
N THR A 163 15.81 -6.87 27.07
CA THR A 163 14.89 -7.90 27.58
C THR A 163 13.41 -7.51 27.55
N GLN A 164 13.12 -6.20 27.59
CA GLN A 164 11.75 -5.69 27.51
C GLN A 164 11.26 -5.70 26.07
N ASN A 165 10.01 -6.14 25.89
CA ASN A 165 9.42 -6.16 24.55
C ASN A 165 9.31 -4.73 24.03
N TYR A 166 9.36 -4.62 22.72
CA TYR A 166 9.25 -3.39 21.97
C TYR A 166 7.95 -2.58 22.26
N GLN A 167 6.90 -3.22 22.80
CA GLN A 167 5.66 -2.54 23.23
C GLN A 167 5.75 -1.84 24.59
N GLU A 168 6.81 -2.07 25.36
CA GLU A 168 7.04 -1.45 26.67
C GLU A 168 7.97 -0.25 26.54
N GLU A 169 7.57 0.89 27.12
CA GLU A 169 8.36 2.13 27.19
C GLU A 169 9.58 1.94 28.11
N VAL A 170 10.65 1.35 27.57
CA VAL A 170 12.01 1.59 28.08
C VAL A 170 12.58 2.77 27.34
N ASP A 171 12.96 3.80 28.08
CA ASP A 171 13.65 4.98 27.58
C ASP A 171 15.13 4.62 27.32
N ILE A 172 15.39 3.87 26.25
CA ILE A 172 16.75 3.66 25.74
C ILE A 172 17.21 4.95 25.07
N LYS A 173 18.26 5.55 25.62
CA LYS A 173 18.76 6.87 25.21
C LYS A 173 19.97 6.73 24.31
N VAL A 174 19.79 6.96 23.02
CA VAL A 174 20.91 7.29 22.14
C VAL A 174 21.16 8.79 22.26
N THR A 175 22.40 9.24 22.23
CA THR A 175 22.76 10.66 22.20
C THR A 175 24.01 10.83 21.34
N ILE A 176 24.02 11.84 20.48
CA ILE A 176 25.18 12.21 19.70
C ILE A 176 25.53 13.65 20.08
N THR A 177 26.75 13.87 20.56
CA THR A 177 27.25 15.17 21.01
C THR A 177 28.59 15.51 20.36
N ILE A 178 29.02 16.76 20.48
CA ILE A 178 30.35 17.22 20.05
C ILE A 178 31.23 17.42 21.30
N ASN A 179 32.43 16.86 21.31
CA ASN A 179 33.46 17.11 22.33
C ASN A 179 34.81 17.41 21.66
N ASN A 180 35.23 18.68 21.71
CA ASN A 180 36.44 19.17 21.05
C ASN A 180 37.75 18.97 21.84
N GLU A 181 37.78 18.10 22.85
CA GLU A 181 39.02 17.76 23.57
C GLU A 181 40.07 17.12 22.64
N ASP A 182 41.34 17.51 22.81
CA ASP A 182 42.49 17.08 22.00
C ASP A 182 42.72 15.55 22.07
N ASN A 183 42.07 14.79 21.19
CA ASN A 183 42.37 13.39 20.98
C ASN A 183 42.50 13.07 19.47
N ALA A 184 43.22 11.99 19.14
CA ALA A 184 43.48 11.59 17.75
C ALA A 184 42.31 10.80 17.10
N ASN A 185 41.21 10.55 17.82
CA ASN A 185 40.15 9.63 17.41
C ASN A 185 38.93 10.38 16.89
N ALA A 186 38.30 9.87 15.82
CA ALA A 186 37.16 10.55 15.18
C ALA A 186 35.88 10.60 16.06
N ALA A 187 35.73 9.66 17.00
CA ALA A 187 34.64 9.61 17.95
C ALA A 187 35.07 8.88 19.23
N ASP A 188 34.35 9.12 20.31
CA ASP A 188 34.47 8.42 21.60
C ASP A 188 33.07 8.00 22.11
N PHE A 189 33.00 7.04 23.03
CA PHE A 189 31.75 6.38 23.39
C PHE A 189 31.60 6.23 24.91
N GLU A 190 30.45 6.64 25.43
CA GLU A 190 30.03 6.34 26.80
C GLU A 190 28.79 5.46 26.76
N VAL A 191 28.91 4.24 27.25
CA VAL A 191 27.84 3.24 27.24
C VAL A 191 27.43 2.90 28.67
N SER A 192 26.12 2.98 28.93
CA SER A 192 25.49 2.50 30.16
C SER A 192 24.48 1.40 29.83
N GLU A 193 23.77 0.87 30.82
CA GLU A 193 22.78 -0.18 30.63
C GLU A 193 21.66 0.20 29.65
N ASN A 194 21.22 1.48 29.68
CA ASN A 194 20.10 1.96 28.86
C ASN A 194 20.46 3.20 28.03
N SER A 195 21.74 3.53 27.88
CA SER A 195 22.15 4.68 27.09
C SER A 195 23.48 4.50 26.37
N ILE A 196 23.61 5.14 25.21
CA ILE A 196 24.87 5.32 24.50
C ILE A 196 25.01 6.78 24.09
N THR A 197 26.14 7.39 24.46
CA THR A 197 26.56 8.72 24.01
C THR A 197 27.72 8.58 23.05
N ILE A 198 27.53 9.01 21.80
CA ILE A 198 28.57 9.08 20.77
C ILE A 198 29.09 10.52 20.75
N LYS A 199 30.33 10.71 21.17
CA LYS A 199 31.01 12.00 21.22
C LYS A 199 31.84 12.20 19.96
N LEU A 200 31.33 12.98 19.02
CA LEU A 200 32.05 13.37 17.80
C LEU A 200 33.10 14.45 18.12
N ARG A 201 34.19 14.47 17.35
CA ARG A 201 35.24 15.51 17.47
C ARG A 201 35.09 16.66 16.48
N GLU A 202 34.34 16.42 15.42
CA GLU A 202 34.01 17.40 14.39
C GLU A 202 32.48 17.52 14.30
N GLU A 203 31.98 18.66 13.83
CA GLU A 203 30.54 18.90 13.63
C GLU A 203 29.89 17.86 12.72
N SER A 204 30.66 17.28 11.81
CA SER A 204 30.21 16.19 10.96
C SER A 204 31.33 15.16 10.80
N THR A 205 31.03 13.89 11.05
CA THR A 205 32.02 12.79 10.92
C THR A 205 31.51 11.69 10.01
N LYS A 206 32.38 11.14 9.16
CA LYS A 206 32.04 9.99 8.29
C LYS A 206 31.69 8.75 9.12
N VAL A 207 30.59 8.07 8.78
CA VAL A 207 30.13 6.82 9.42
C VAL A 207 31.27 5.80 9.51
N ALA A 208 32.00 5.56 8.42
CA ALA A 208 33.13 4.63 8.39
C ALA A 208 34.22 4.93 9.45
N LYS A 209 34.48 6.21 9.75
CA LYS A 209 35.45 6.58 10.81
C LYS A 209 34.89 6.23 12.19
N ILE A 210 33.61 6.50 12.44
CA ILE A 210 32.92 6.18 13.70
C ILE A 210 32.91 4.66 13.92
N LEU A 211 32.50 3.88 12.91
CA LEU A 211 32.44 2.42 12.98
C LEU A 211 33.83 1.80 13.24
N LYS A 212 34.89 2.35 12.64
CA LYS A 212 36.26 1.91 12.92
C LYS A 212 36.64 2.15 14.38
N GLN A 213 36.30 3.31 14.94
CA GLN A 213 36.58 3.62 16.35
C GLN A 213 35.73 2.77 17.29
N TRP A 214 34.45 2.54 16.97
CA TRP A 214 33.57 1.66 17.71
C TRP A 214 34.11 0.23 17.80
N LYS A 215 34.63 -0.29 16.69
CA LYS A 215 35.25 -1.62 16.66
C LYS A 215 36.42 -1.73 17.63
N ASN A 216 37.33 -0.74 17.64
CA ASN A 216 38.47 -0.71 18.55
C ASN A 216 38.00 -0.54 20.01
N TRP A 217 37.04 0.35 20.26
CA TRP A 217 36.51 0.62 21.60
C TRP A 217 35.90 -0.64 22.25
N LYS A 218 35.21 -1.48 21.46
CA LYS A 218 34.63 -2.76 21.93
C LYS A 218 35.67 -3.81 22.36
N GLU A 219 36.93 -3.67 21.98
CA GLU A 219 37.99 -4.59 22.42
C GLU A 219 38.32 -4.41 23.91
N GLU A 220 38.12 -3.20 24.43
CA GLU A 220 38.47 -2.83 25.80
C GLU A 220 37.26 -2.59 26.70
N ASN A 221 36.06 -2.37 26.13
CA ASN A 221 34.87 -1.94 26.86
C ASN A 221 33.66 -2.85 26.60
N SER A 222 32.71 -2.86 27.55
CA SER A 222 31.44 -3.58 27.41
C SER A 222 30.47 -2.80 26.53
N ASP A 223 29.94 -3.44 25.50
CA ASP A 223 28.98 -2.85 24.56
C ASP A 223 27.56 -2.72 25.11
N ARG A 224 27.24 -3.39 26.24
CA ARG A 224 25.90 -3.44 26.85
C ARG A 224 24.77 -3.64 25.82
N ASN A 225 24.99 -4.52 24.84
CA ASN A 225 24.04 -4.81 23.75
C ASN A 225 23.78 -3.69 22.74
N PHE A 226 24.51 -2.58 22.84
CA PHE A 226 24.58 -1.61 21.76
C PHE A 226 25.48 -2.10 20.64
N ASP A 227 25.13 -1.76 19.40
CA ASP A 227 26.03 -1.91 18.27
C ASP A 227 25.79 -0.80 17.25
N LEU A 228 26.81 -0.50 16.46
CA LEU A 228 26.78 0.56 15.45
C LEU A 228 27.01 -0.03 14.06
N LYS A 229 26.26 0.47 13.08
CA LYS A 229 26.39 0.09 11.68
C LYS A 229 26.03 1.21 10.73
N GLU A 230 26.43 1.04 9.48
CA GLU A 230 26.03 1.92 8.38
C GLU A 230 24.61 1.58 7.93
N ASP A 231 23.85 2.62 7.64
CA ASP A 231 22.66 2.53 6.80
C ASP A 231 23.09 2.68 5.34
N GLY A 232 22.46 1.91 4.43
CA GLY A 232 22.76 1.95 3.00
C GLY A 232 24.25 1.79 2.70
N ASP A 233 24.85 2.82 2.09
CA ASP A 233 26.28 2.88 1.75
C ASP A 233 27.14 3.66 2.75
N GLY A 234 26.56 4.15 3.85
CA GLY A 234 27.26 4.92 4.88
C GLY A 234 27.85 6.26 4.38
N SER A 235 27.41 6.75 3.22
CA SER A 235 27.99 7.95 2.59
C SER A 235 27.70 9.24 3.34
N ALA A 236 26.60 9.29 4.10
CA ALA A 236 26.17 10.46 4.83
C ALA A 236 27.06 10.70 6.05
N ASN A 237 27.25 11.96 6.42
CA ASN A 237 27.95 12.31 7.64
C ASN A 237 26.99 12.22 8.83
N VAL A 238 27.53 11.92 10.01
CA VAL A 238 26.78 11.99 11.27
C VAL A 238 26.95 13.39 11.82
N GLU A 239 25.84 14.08 12.06
CA GLU A 239 25.77 15.44 12.59
C GLU A 239 25.19 15.44 14.01
N SER A 240 25.38 16.53 14.76
CA SER A 240 24.86 16.73 16.11
C SER A 240 24.10 18.06 16.20
N PRO A 241 22.99 18.16 16.96
CA PRO A 241 22.26 17.08 17.64
C PRO A 241 21.22 16.43 16.72
N VAL A 242 21.10 15.09 16.75
CA VAL A 242 19.96 14.38 16.15
C VAL A 242 18.99 14.01 17.26
N SER A 243 17.73 14.44 17.12
CA SER A 243 16.61 14.06 17.98
C SER A 243 16.33 12.56 17.84
N ASN A 244 16.40 11.81 18.95
CA ASN A 244 16.41 10.35 19.01
C ASN A 244 15.04 9.76 19.36
N GLU A 245 14.07 9.90 18.47
CA GLU A 245 12.91 9.01 18.55
C GLU A 245 13.32 7.63 18.00
N PRO A 246 13.21 6.53 18.77
CA PRO A 246 13.53 5.21 18.27
C PRO A 246 12.69 4.91 17.03
N LEU A 247 13.29 4.28 16.01
CA LEU A 247 12.48 3.60 15.01
C LEU A 247 11.80 2.46 15.72
N VAL A 248 10.51 2.66 15.91
CA VAL A 248 9.70 1.81 16.74
C VAL A 248 9.78 0.41 16.03
N LYS A 249 9.41 0.26 14.74
CA LYS A 249 9.62 -1.00 13.98
C LYS A 249 10.79 -0.91 13.00
N PRO A 250 11.67 -1.94 12.90
CA PRO A 250 12.66 -2.03 11.83
C PRO A 250 12.00 -1.99 10.45
N GLN A 251 12.51 -1.12 9.57
CA GLN A 251 12.08 -1.09 8.18
C GLN A 251 12.79 -2.16 7.35
N LEU A 252 12.24 -2.51 6.19
CA LEU A 252 12.75 -3.58 5.33
C LEU A 252 14.21 -3.35 4.89
N TRP A 253 14.63 -2.09 4.69
CA TRP A 253 16.00 -1.75 4.26
C TRP A 253 17.06 -2.35 5.20
N TYR A 254 16.78 -2.42 6.50
CA TYR A 254 17.69 -2.94 7.51
C TYR A 254 18.12 -4.39 7.20
N TYR A 255 17.17 -5.18 6.71
CA TYR A 255 17.37 -6.60 6.47
C TYR A 255 18.10 -6.89 5.16
N GLN A 256 18.32 -5.89 4.31
CA GLN A 256 18.95 -6.10 3.00
C GLN A 256 20.31 -6.79 3.13
N PHE A 257 21.13 -6.36 4.10
CA PHE A 257 22.46 -6.91 4.37
C PHE A 257 22.49 -7.76 5.64
N ASP A 258 21.70 -7.44 6.66
CA ASP A 258 21.69 -8.18 7.93
C ASP A 258 20.99 -9.55 7.82
N ASN A 259 19.96 -9.67 6.98
CA ASN A 259 19.22 -10.92 6.78
C ASN A 259 18.60 -10.95 5.37
N THR A 260 19.47 -11.13 4.37
CA THR A 260 19.09 -11.10 2.96
C THR A 260 18.04 -12.15 2.60
N GLU A 261 17.99 -13.28 3.31
CA GLU A 261 16.95 -14.31 3.12
C GLU A 261 15.57 -13.77 3.52
N LEU A 262 15.44 -13.16 4.70
CA LEU A 262 14.18 -12.53 5.15
C LEU A 262 13.78 -11.39 4.21
N TYR A 263 14.74 -10.53 3.82
CA TYR A 263 14.51 -9.44 2.88
C TYR A 263 13.86 -9.94 1.57
N ASN A 264 14.46 -10.94 0.93
CA ASN A 264 13.95 -11.50 -0.32
C ASN A 264 12.61 -12.22 -0.16
N LYS A 265 12.39 -12.90 0.98
CA LYS A 265 11.10 -13.51 1.30
C LYS A 265 9.99 -12.45 1.42
N VAL A 266 10.25 -11.36 2.15
CA VAL A 266 9.27 -10.27 2.29
C VAL A 266 8.92 -9.66 0.93
N LYS A 267 9.91 -9.35 0.09
CA LYS A 267 9.67 -8.83 -1.27
C LYS A 267 8.81 -9.78 -2.09
N THR A 268 9.13 -11.08 -2.05
CA THR A 268 8.35 -12.12 -2.74
C THR A 268 6.90 -12.19 -2.27
N GLU A 269 6.63 -12.01 -0.97
CA GLU A 269 5.26 -11.99 -0.44
C GLU A 269 4.50 -10.69 -0.79
N ILE A 270 5.17 -9.54 -0.77
CA ILE A 270 4.58 -8.27 -1.21
C ILE A 270 4.23 -8.32 -2.70
N ASP A 271 5.08 -8.92 -3.52
CA ASP A 271 4.86 -9.10 -4.97
C ASP A 271 3.67 -10.00 -5.32
N LYS A 272 3.11 -10.74 -4.34
CA LYS A 272 1.85 -11.49 -4.52
C LYS A 272 0.62 -10.63 -4.26
N GLN A 273 0.77 -9.48 -3.60
CA GLN A 273 -0.33 -8.59 -3.30
C GLN A 273 -0.71 -7.77 -4.53
N ARG A 274 -2.00 -7.53 -4.69
CA ARG A 274 -2.55 -6.71 -5.78
C ARG A 274 -3.44 -5.63 -5.19
N VAL A 275 -3.41 -4.46 -5.81
CA VAL A 275 -4.20 -3.32 -5.34
C VAL A 275 -5.67 -3.56 -5.66
N ILE A 276 -6.53 -3.39 -4.65
CA ILE A 276 -7.98 -3.33 -4.83
C ILE A 276 -8.38 -1.86 -4.97
N LEU A 277 -9.08 -1.53 -6.05
CA LEU A 277 -9.52 -0.16 -6.34
C LEU A 277 -11.04 -0.07 -6.49
N PRO A 278 -11.66 1.08 -6.16
CA PRO A 278 -13.04 1.34 -6.54
C PRO A 278 -13.17 1.38 -8.08
N PRO A 279 -14.34 1.07 -8.65
CA PRO A 279 -14.51 0.97 -10.10
C PRO A 279 -14.53 2.32 -10.82
N SER A 280 -14.79 3.43 -10.11
CA SER A 280 -15.01 4.75 -10.71
C SER A 280 -13.93 5.22 -11.71
N PRO A 281 -12.62 5.10 -11.42
CA PRO A 281 -11.58 5.49 -12.38
C PRO A 281 -11.60 4.64 -13.65
N ALA A 282 -11.83 3.34 -13.52
CA ALA A 282 -11.92 2.43 -14.66
C ALA A 282 -13.15 2.76 -15.53
N ILE A 283 -14.30 3.01 -14.90
CA ILE A 283 -15.53 3.41 -15.60
C ILE A 283 -15.37 4.75 -16.31
N ALA A 284 -14.69 5.73 -15.71
CA ALA A 284 -14.39 7.00 -16.37
C ALA A 284 -13.56 6.79 -17.65
N GLY A 285 -12.57 5.89 -17.61
CA GLY A 285 -11.82 5.48 -18.80
C GLY A 285 -12.69 4.79 -19.86
N ILE A 286 -13.62 3.92 -19.44
CA ILE A 286 -14.60 3.30 -20.35
C ILE A 286 -15.49 4.35 -21.01
N TYR A 287 -15.98 5.34 -20.27
CA TYR A 287 -16.80 6.42 -20.84
C TYR A 287 -16.03 7.16 -21.93
N ALA A 288 -14.79 7.58 -21.64
CA ALA A 288 -13.97 8.30 -22.60
C ALA A 288 -13.66 7.46 -23.86
N THR A 289 -13.45 6.15 -23.68
CA THR A 289 -13.18 5.23 -24.79
C THR A 289 -14.41 5.03 -25.67
N VAL A 290 -15.56 4.72 -25.06
CA VAL A 290 -16.82 4.50 -25.77
C VAL A 290 -17.28 5.76 -26.50
N ASP A 291 -17.15 6.93 -25.88
CA ASP A 291 -17.52 8.20 -26.53
C ASP A 291 -16.68 8.45 -27.78
N ARG A 292 -15.37 8.22 -27.70
CA ARG A 292 -14.44 8.43 -28.81
C ARG A 292 -14.72 7.49 -29.97
N GLU A 293 -14.99 6.22 -29.67
CA GLU A 293 -15.13 5.17 -30.69
C GLU A 293 -16.54 5.08 -31.26
N ARG A 294 -17.56 5.42 -30.46
CA ARG A 294 -18.96 5.10 -30.77
C ARG A 294 -19.96 6.22 -30.49
N GLY A 295 -19.50 7.34 -29.96
CA GLY A 295 -20.34 8.47 -29.57
C GLY A 295 -21.00 8.31 -28.21
N VAL A 296 -21.34 9.45 -27.60
CA VAL A 296 -21.91 9.55 -26.24
C VAL A 296 -23.28 8.87 -26.08
N TRP A 297 -23.99 8.67 -27.19
CA TRP A 297 -25.29 7.99 -27.25
C TRP A 297 -25.18 6.47 -27.09
N LYS A 298 -23.97 5.90 -27.16
CA LYS A 298 -23.76 4.48 -26.89
C LYS A 298 -23.66 4.22 -25.39
N ALA A 299 -24.46 3.28 -24.89
CA ALA A 299 -24.36 2.79 -23.52
C ALA A 299 -22.95 2.23 -23.21
N PRO A 300 -22.26 2.71 -22.16
CA PRO A 300 -20.93 2.25 -21.74
C PRO A 300 -21.02 0.95 -20.91
N ALA A 301 -21.70 -0.05 -21.47
CA ALA A 301 -21.88 -1.37 -20.91
C ALA A 301 -21.61 -2.45 -21.97
N ASN A 302 -21.42 -3.68 -21.52
CA ASN A 302 -20.88 -4.79 -22.30
C ASN A 302 -19.47 -4.48 -22.85
N ILE A 303 -18.64 -3.83 -22.03
CA ILE A 303 -17.23 -3.49 -22.33
C ILE A 303 -16.33 -4.15 -21.29
N SER A 304 -15.24 -4.77 -21.74
CA SER A 304 -14.25 -5.42 -20.88
C SER A 304 -13.36 -4.40 -20.16
N LEU A 305 -13.01 -4.71 -18.92
CA LEU A 305 -12.08 -3.90 -18.12
C LEU A 305 -10.63 -4.36 -18.34
N THR A 306 -9.74 -3.42 -18.66
CA THR A 306 -8.29 -3.64 -18.75
C THR A 306 -7.62 -3.55 -17.38
N SER A 307 -6.54 -4.30 -17.17
CA SER A 307 -5.78 -4.32 -15.91
C SER A 307 -6.60 -4.69 -14.66
N VAL A 308 -7.68 -5.45 -14.87
CA VAL A 308 -8.57 -5.97 -13.84
C VAL A 308 -8.59 -7.49 -13.95
N THR A 309 -8.21 -8.17 -12.87
CA THR A 309 -8.26 -9.64 -12.80
C THR A 309 -9.68 -10.11 -12.51
N GLY A 310 -10.45 -9.33 -11.75
CA GLY A 310 -11.86 -9.61 -11.48
C GLY A 310 -12.52 -8.65 -10.50
N PRO A 311 -13.84 -8.75 -10.32
CA PRO A 311 -14.54 -8.09 -9.24
C PRO A 311 -14.21 -8.77 -7.89
N THR A 312 -14.16 -8.00 -6.80
CA THR A 312 -13.93 -8.56 -5.45
C THR A 312 -15.08 -9.45 -4.97
N ILE A 313 -16.27 -9.27 -5.53
CA ILE A 313 -17.48 -10.05 -5.24
C ILE A 313 -18.04 -10.55 -6.57
N LYS A 314 -18.27 -11.85 -6.68
CA LYS A 314 -18.95 -12.42 -7.86
C LYS A 314 -20.45 -12.17 -7.73
N ILE A 315 -21.03 -11.52 -8.74
CA ILE A 315 -22.46 -11.22 -8.82
C ILE A 315 -23.09 -12.16 -9.87
N ASN A 316 -24.04 -12.98 -9.43
CA ASN A 316 -24.88 -13.79 -10.31
C ASN A 316 -26.11 -12.99 -10.77
N ASP A 317 -27.01 -13.61 -11.55
CA ASP A 317 -28.18 -12.91 -12.09
C ASP A 317 -29.15 -12.45 -10.99
N GLU A 318 -29.41 -13.30 -9.99
CA GLU A 318 -30.27 -12.99 -8.83
C GLU A 318 -29.71 -11.83 -8.01
N GLY A 319 -28.41 -11.85 -7.69
CA GLY A 319 -27.75 -10.76 -6.96
C GLY A 319 -27.71 -9.45 -7.75
N GLN A 320 -27.77 -9.50 -9.09
CA GLN A 320 -27.87 -8.30 -9.93
C GLN A 320 -29.28 -7.70 -9.93
N GLU A 321 -30.33 -8.50 -9.76
CA GLU A 321 -31.71 -8.04 -9.90
C GLU A 321 -32.02 -6.86 -8.97
N ASP A 322 -31.73 -7.02 -7.68
CA ASP A 322 -31.91 -5.98 -6.67
C ASP A 322 -30.96 -4.78 -6.87
N LEU A 323 -29.74 -5.01 -7.37
CA LEU A 323 -28.82 -3.92 -7.71
C LEU A 323 -29.39 -3.05 -8.82
N ASN A 324 -29.98 -3.69 -9.84
CA ASN A 324 -30.42 -3.01 -11.05
C ASN A 324 -31.80 -2.36 -10.88
N VAL A 325 -32.76 -3.03 -10.24
CA VAL A 325 -34.10 -2.49 -9.93
C VAL A 325 -34.32 -2.58 -8.42
N HIS A 326 -34.49 -1.44 -7.77
CA HIS A 326 -34.71 -1.38 -6.32
C HIS A 326 -35.95 -0.56 -5.99
N PHE A 327 -36.61 -0.85 -4.86
CA PHE A 327 -37.83 -0.14 -4.44
C PHE A 327 -37.60 1.36 -4.18
N THR A 328 -36.38 1.75 -3.79
CA THR A 328 -36.00 3.17 -3.64
C THR A 328 -35.80 3.89 -4.97
N GLY A 329 -35.83 3.17 -6.10
CA GLY A 329 -35.55 3.71 -7.44
C GLY A 329 -34.08 3.93 -7.76
N LYS A 330 -33.17 3.63 -6.81
CA LYS A 330 -31.73 3.86 -6.93
C LYS A 330 -31.00 2.61 -7.45
N SER A 331 -30.69 2.62 -8.74
CA SER A 331 -29.94 1.54 -9.42
C SER A 331 -28.44 1.60 -9.16
N ILE A 332 -27.81 0.44 -9.19
CA ILE A 332 -26.37 0.22 -9.13
C ILE A 332 -26.00 -0.72 -10.28
N ASN A 333 -25.05 -0.30 -11.11
CA ASN A 333 -24.60 -1.08 -12.26
C ASN A 333 -23.60 -2.14 -11.80
N ALA A 334 -23.89 -3.41 -12.09
CA ALA A 334 -22.99 -4.51 -11.75
C ALA A 334 -21.79 -4.58 -12.71
N ILE A 335 -20.63 -4.94 -12.18
CA ILE A 335 -19.45 -5.38 -12.93
C ILE A 335 -19.31 -6.88 -12.70
N ARG A 336 -19.33 -7.67 -13.77
CA ARG A 336 -19.48 -9.13 -13.70
C ARG A 336 -18.43 -9.84 -14.52
N THR A 337 -18.01 -11.01 -14.07
CA THR A 337 -17.12 -11.89 -14.84
C THR A 337 -17.94 -12.94 -15.58
N PHE A 338 -17.66 -13.09 -16.87
CA PHE A 338 -18.25 -14.09 -17.74
C PHE A 338 -17.17 -15.00 -18.31
N THR A 339 -17.42 -16.31 -18.26
CA THR A 339 -16.53 -17.30 -18.87
C THR A 339 -16.35 -17.00 -20.36
N GLY A 340 -15.10 -16.94 -20.82
CA GLY A 340 -14.74 -16.63 -22.21
C GLY A 340 -14.81 -15.15 -22.62
N LYS A 341 -15.38 -14.26 -21.81
CA LYS A 341 -15.45 -12.80 -22.09
C LYS A 341 -14.72 -11.93 -21.07
N GLY A 342 -14.29 -12.52 -19.95
CA GLY A 342 -13.60 -11.80 -18.88
C GLY A 342 -14.56 -10.95 -18.05
N THR A 343 -14.04 -9.88 -17.46
CA THR A 343 -14.81 -8.97 -16.59
C THR A 343 -15.39 -7.81 -17.38
N LEU A 344 -16.72 -7.69 -17.39
CA LEU A 344 -17.48 -6.73 -18.17
C LEU A 344 -18.23 -5.75 -17.25
N VAL A 345 -18.33 -4.50 -17.69
CA VAL A 345 -19.31 -3.55 -17.17
C VAL A 345 -20.70 -4.00 -17.62
N TRP A 346 -21.60 -4.31 -16.71
CA TRP A 346 -22.86 -5.00 -17.00
C TRP A 346 -24.10 -4.21 -16.54
N GLY A 347 -24.05 -2.89 -16.72
CA GLY A 347 -25.17 -1.99 -16.47
C GLY A 347 -24.88 -0.58 -16.98
N ALA A 348 -25.91 0.14 -17.40
CA ALA A 348 -25.81 1.52 -17.89
C ALA A 348 -26.96 2.40 -17.38
N ARG A 349 -27.48 2.13 -16.17
CA ARG A 349 -28.50 2.96 -15.52
C ARG A 349 -27.87 4.09 -14.71
N THR A 350 -28.57 5.22 -14.65
CA THR A 350 -28.27 6.30 -13.71
C THR A 350 -28.75 5.90 -12.31
N LEU A 351 -28.52 6.74 -11.30
CA LEU A 351 -29.13 6.56 -9.99
C LEU A 351 -30.65 6.80 -10.03
N ALA A 352 -31.19 7.42 -11.09
CA ALA A 352 -32.63 7.54 -11.34
C ALA A 352 -33.14 6.32 -12.11
N GLY A 353 -32.91 5.12 -11.57
CA GLY A 353 -33.12 3.85 -12.24
C GLY A 353 -34.56 3.54 -12.64
N ASN A 354 -35.51 3.97 -11.81
CA ASN A 354 -36.94 3.77 -12.07
C ASN A 354 -37.58 4.92 -12.87
N ASP A 355 -36.81 5.96 -13.21
CA ASP A 355 -37.28 7.04 -14.06
C ASP A 355 -37.55 6.51 -15.50
N ASN A 356 -38.52 7.08 -16.20
CA ASN A 356 -38.88 6.65 -17.57
C ASN A 356 -38.12 7.42 -18.66
N GLU A 357 -37.60 8.59 -18.32
CA GLU A 357 -36.89 9.51 -19.22
C GLU A 357 -35.37 9.40 -19.01
N TRP A 358 -34.93 9.48 -17.76
CA TRP A 358 -33.52 9.63 -17.39
C TRP A 358 -32.87 8.36 -16.84
N ARG A 359 -33.49 7.20 -17.09
CA ARG A 359 -33.01 5.88 -16.65
C ARG A 359 -31.58 5.59 -17.04
N TYR A 360 -31.19 5.94 -18.26
CA TYR A 360 -29.96 5.44 -18.88
C TYR A 360 -28.87 6.51 -18.95
N VAL A 361 -27.65 6.10 -18.64
CA VAL A 361 -26.44 6.92 -18.70
C VAL A 361 -26.26 7.52 -20.10
N SER A 362 -26.38 6.72 -21.16
CA SER A 362 -26.20 7.21 -22.53
C SER A 362 -27.22 8.27 -22.92
N VAL A 363 -28.46 8.15 -22.46
CA VAL A 363 -29.51 9.14 -22.74
C VAL A 363 -29.18 10.45 -22.03
N ARG A 364 -28.93 10.43 -20.71
CA ARG A 364 -28.60 11.68 -19.99
C ARG A 364 -27.31 12.33 -20.52
N ARG A 365 -26.29 11.54 -20.84
CA ARG A 365 -25.02 12.05 -21.38
C ARG A 365 -25.18 12.64 -22.77
N LEU A 366 -26.04 12.07 -23.63
CA LEU A 366 -26.38 12.67 -24.92
C LEU A 366 -27.02 14.05 -24.74
N PHE A 367 -28.02 14.18 -23.85
CA PHE A 367 -28.64 15.48 -23.59
C PHE A 367 -27.64 16.50 -23.05
N ASN A 368 -26.79 16.13 -22.08
CA ASN A 368 -25.75 17.02 -21.58
C ASN A 368 -24.79 17.47 -22.70
N PHE A 369 -24.40 16.55 -23.58
CA PHE A 369 -23.52 16.84 -24.70
C PHE A 369 -24.16 17.81 -25.72
N VAL A 370 -25.44 17.60 -26.03
CA VAL A 370 -26.21 18.44 -26.94
C VAL A 370 -26.42 19.84 -26.35
N GLU A 371 -26.86 19.93 -25.08
CA GLU A 371 -27.07 21.19 -24.36
C GLU A 371 -25.79 22.04 -24.35
N GLU A 372 -24.66 21.45 -23.94
CA GLU A 372 -23.36 22.13 -23.87
C GLU A 372 -22.85 22.55 -25.27
N SER A 373 -23.02 21.68 -26.27
CA SER A 373 -22.55 21.96 -27.64
C SER A 373 -23.35 23.08 -28.28
N ILE A 374 -24.68 23.07 -28.11
CA ILE A 374 -25.56 24.12 -28.63
C ILE A 374 -25.26 25.44 -27.92
N GLN A 375 -25.11 25.44 -26.59
CA GLN A 375 -24.78 26.65 -25.83
C GLN A 375 -23.49 27.31 -26.36
N LYS A 376 -22.44 26.51 -26.61
CA LYS A 376 -21.18 27.00 -27.20
C LYS A 376 -21.37 27.51 -28.63
N ALA A 377 -22.09 26.76 -29.46
CA ALA A 377 -22.32 27.11 -30.86
C ALA A 377 -23.17 28.38 -31.01
N SER A 378 -24.11 28.64 -30.10
CA SER A 378 -24.95 29.84 -30.12
C SER A 378 -24.33 31.05 -29.42
N GLY A 379 -23.15 30.92 -28.82
CA GLY A 379 -22.53 31.98 -28.00
C GLY A 379 -22.26 33.29 -28.76
N PHE A 380 -22.03 33.23 -30.07
CA PHE A 380 -21.81 34.43 -30.91
C PHE A 380 -23.08 35.28 -31.11
N LEU A 381 -24.26 34.77 -30.74
CA LEU A 381 -25.55 35.46 -30.91
C LEU A 381 -25.94 36.26 -29.67
N VAL A 382 -25.15 36.18 -28.60
CA VAL A 382 -25.33 37.01 -27.40
C VAL A 382 -25.06 38.47 -27.77
N PHE A 383 -26.00 39.36 -27.42
CA PHE A 383 -26.02 40.79 -27.78
C PHE A 383 -26.33 41.13 -29.25
N GLU A 384 -26.67 40.15 -30.08
CA GLU A 384 -27.26 40.44 -31.39
C GLU A 384 -28.68 41.02 -31.26
N SER A 385 -29.15 41.71 -32.31
CA SER A 385 -30.51 42.23 -32.34
C SER A 385 -31.54 41.10 -32.25
N ASN A 386 -32.46 41.16 -31.28
CA ASN A 386 -33.50 40.15 -31.07
C ASN A 386 -34.63 40.27 -32.11
N ASN A 387 -34.37 39.81 -33.35
CA ASN A 387 -35.29 39.88 -34.49
C ASN A 387 -35.35 38.55 -35.26
N SER A 388 -36.27 38.47 -36.21
CA SER A 388 -36.51 37.26 -37.01
C SER A 388 -35.28 36.74 -37.76
N VAL A 389 -34.38 37.62 -38.18
CA VAL A 389 -33.13 37.23 -38.85
C VAL A 389 -32.21 36.49 -37.89
N THR A 390 -32.04 37.00 -36.66
CA THR A 390 -31.26 36.34 -35.61
C THR A 390 -31.89 35.00 -35.22
N TRP A 391 -33.22 34.93 -35.08
CA TRP A 391 -33.94 33.70 -34.77
C TRP A 391 -33.70 32.61 -35.82
N LEU A 392 -33.82 32.95 -37.10
CA LEU A 392 -33.58 32.02 -38.21
C LEU A 392 -32.12 31.53 -38.22
N LYS A 393 -31.16 32.39 -37.89
CA LYS A 393 -29.74 31.99 -37.77
C LYS A 393 -29.55 30.98 -36.64
N VAL A 394 -30.07 31.25 -35.43
CA VAL A 394 -29.99 30.32 -34.29
C VAL A 394 -30.60 28.97 -34.66
N LYS A 395 -31.82 29.00 -35.21
CA LYS A 395 -32.55 27.80 -35.62
C LYS A 395 -31.73 26.96 -36.59
N SER A 396 -31.21 27.59 -37.64
CA SER A 396 -30.42 26.90 -38.67
C SER A 396 -29.16 26.25 -38.09
N VAL A 397 -28.44 26.95 -37.20
CA VAL A 397 -27.24 26.39 -36.54
C VAL A 397 -27.58 25.15 -35.73
N ILE A 398 -28.68 25.18 -34.98
CA ILE A 398 -29.11 24.05 -34.14
C ILE A 398 -29.60 22.89 -35.00
N GLU A 399 -30.44 23.15 -36.01
CA GLU A 399 -30.98 22.11 -36.90
C GLU A 399 -29.86 21.38 -37.66
N ILE A 400 -28.87 22.11 -38.20
CA ILE A 400 -27.71 21.52 -38.88
C ILE A 400 -26.92 20.61 -37.93
N TYR A 401 -26.71 21.03 -36.68
CA TYR A 401 -26.01 20.23 -35.68
C TYR A 401 -26.78 18.94 -35.31
N LEU A 402 -28.08 19.06 -35.04
CA LEU A 402 -28.94 17.92 -34.70
C LEU A 402 -29.12 16.94 -35.87
N GLU A 403 -29.21 17.45 -37.10
CA GLU A 403 -29.21 16.62 -38.30
C GLU A 403 -27.91 15.83 -38.44
N GLY A 404 -26.77 16.47 -38.15
CA GLY A 404 -25.47 15.80 -38.09
C GLY A 404 -25.43 14.64 -37.09
N LEU A 405 -26.03 14.81 -35.90
CA LEU A 405 -26.15 13.76 -34.89
C LEU A 405 -27.12 12.64 -35.32
N TRP A 406 -28.26 13.00 -35.92
CA TRP A 406 -29.22 12.02 -36.44
C TRP A 406 -28.60 11.14 -37.53
N ARG A 407 -27.87 11.73 -38.49
CA ARG A 407 -27.14 11.00 -39.54
C ARG A 407 -26.09 10.03 -38.98
N GLN A 408 -25.54 10.33 -37.80
CA GLN A 408 -24.61 9.44 -37.08
C GLN A 408 -25.32 8.35 -36.25
N GLY A 409 -26.65 8.32 -36.24
CA GLY A 409 -27.46 7.37 -35.48
C GLY A 409 -27.58 7.69 -33.99
N ALA A 410 -27.30 8.92 -33.57
CA ALA A 410 -27.44 9.36 -32.18
C ALA A 410 -28.90 9.56 -31.77
N LEU A 411 -29.73 9.97 -32.72
CA LEU A 411 -31.16 10.25 -32.54
C LEU A 411 -31.99 9.16 -33.22
N ALA A 412 -33.09 8.77 -32.57
CA ALA A 412 -34.06 7.81 -33.06
C ALA A 412 -35.04 8.48 -34.02
N GLY A 413 -35.47 7.77 -35.06
CA GLY A 413 -36.42 8.29 -36.05
C GLY A 413 -35.96 7.95 -37.47
N SER A 414 -36.92 7.63 -38.34
CA SER A 414 -36.63 7.30 -39.75
C SER A 414 -36.42 8.54 -40.62
N ALA A 415 -36.81 9.72 -40.13
CA ALA A 415 -36.65 11.02 -40.76
C ALA A 415 -36.31 12.09 -39.70
N PRO A 416 -35.68 13.23 -40.07
CA PRO A 416 -35.25 14.26 -39.12
C PRO A 416 -36.38 14.83 -38.25
N ASP A 417 -37.56 15.02 -38.83
CA ASP A 417 -38.77 15.55 -38.16
C ASP A 417 -39.33 14.62 -37.06
N GLN A 418 -39.04 13.32 -37.16
CA GLN A 418 -39.32 12.34 -36.10
C GLN A 418 -38.25 12.33 -35.00
N ALA A 419 -37.03 12.80 -35.33
CA ALA A 419 -35.86 12.71 -34.48
C ALA A 419 -35.64 13.95 -33.61
N PHE A 420 -35.95 15.14 -34.13
CA PHE A 420 -35.83 16.38 -33.39
C PHE A 420 -36.74 17.48 -33.95
N PHE A 421 -36.94 18.52 -33.14
CA PHE A 421 -37.57 19.77 -33.57
C PHE A 421 -36.87 20.98 -32.94
N VAL A 422 -36.91 22.12 -33.65
CA VAL A 422 -36.39 23.41 -33.16
C VAL A 422 -37.41 24.52 -33.45
N ASN A 423 -37.97 25.07 -32.39
CA ASN A 423 -38.97 26.13 -32.45
C ASN A 423 -38.39 27.44 -31.92
N VAL A 424 -38.43 28.49 -32.74
CA VAL A 424 -38.09 29.85 -32.34
C VAL A 424 -38.94 30.85 -33.10
N GLY A 425 -39.59 31.77 -32.37
CA GLY A 425 -40.31 32.88 -32.98
C GLY A 425 -41.44 33.44 -32.11
N LEU A 426 -41.90 34.65 -32.46
CA LEU A 426 -43.06 35.29 -31.83
C LEU A 426 -44.33 34.49 -32.12
N GLY A 427 -45.08 34.15 -31.06
CA GLY A 427 -46.28 33.31 -31.14
C GLY A 427 -45.98 31.82 -31.34
N THR A 428 -44.70 31.42 -31.37
CA THR A 428 -44.27 30.02 -31.39
C THR A 428 -43.62 29.62 -30.07
N SER A 429 -42.44 30.18 -29.77
CA SER A 429 -41.69 29.93 -28.53
C SER A 429 -41.62 31.16 -27.60
N MET A 430 -41.99 32.34 -28.12
CA MET A 430 -41.86 33.62 -27.42
C MET A 430 -43.15 34.43 -27.50
N THR A 431 -43.41 35.21 -26.46
CA THR A 431 -44.42 36.26 -26.42
C THR A 431 -43.81 37.63 -26.76
N GLN A 432 -44.65 38.65 -26.96
CA GLN A 432 -44.17 40.01 -27.14
C GLN A 432 -43.39 40.51 -25.92
N GLN A 433 -43.80 40.10 -24.72
CA GLN A 433 -43.13 40.47 -23.48
C GLN A 433 -41.72 39.88 -23.41
N ASP A 434 -41.52 38.63 -23.83
CA ASP A 434 -40.19 38.01 -23.87
C ASP A 434 -39.22 38.83 -24.72
N ILE A 435 -39.68 39.31 -25.89
CA ILE A 435 -38.85 40.13 -26.79
C ILE A 435 -38.52 41.49 -26.14
N LEU A 436 -39.51 42.15 -25.53
CA LEU A 436 -39.32 43.45 -24.86
C LEU A 436 -38.36 43.34 -23.67
N GLU A 437 -38.33 42.19 -22.99
CA GLU A 437 -37.39 41.89 -21.91
C GLU A 437 -36.03 41.37 -22.41
N GLY A 438 -35.81 41.32 -23.73
CA GLY A 438 -34.55 40.87 -24.32
C GLY A 438 -34.31 39.37 -24.24
N ARG A 439 -35.34 38.56 -24.01
CA ARG A 439 -35.27 37.10 -23.97
C ARG A 439 -35.48 36.53 -25.37
N MET A 440 -34.60 35.61 -25.77
CA MET A 440 -34.78 34.78 -26.94
C MET A 440 -34.93 33.32 -26.49
N ILE A 441 -36.13 32.77 -26.62
CA ILE A 441 -36.45 31.41 -26.15
C ILE A 441 -36.47 30.47 -27.35
N VAL A 442 -35.62 29.45 -27.32
CA VAL A 442 -35.57 28.39 -28.33
C VAL A 442 -36.01 27.09 -27.67
N GLU A 443 -37.06 26.49 -28.18
CA GLU A 443 -37.56 25.20 -27.72
C GLU A 443 -36.98 24.10 -28.61
N ILE A 444 -36.33 23.11 -27.99
CA ILE A 444 -35.61 22.04 -28.67
C ILE A 444 -36.05 20.71 -28.09
N GLY A 445 -36.52 19.79 -28.93
CA GLY A 445 -36.79 18.41 -28.55
C GLY A 445 -35.95 17.44 -29.36
N ILE A 446 -35.45 16.38 -28.72
CA ILE A 446 -34.68 15.32 -29.37
C ILE A 446 -35.17 13.94 -28.92
N ALA A 447 -35.18 12.97 -29.83
CA ALA A 447 -35.51 11.58 -29.55
C ALA A 447 -34.23 10.76 -29.39
N ALA A 448 -33.78 10.50 -28.16
CA ALA A 448 -32.58 9.72 -27.90
C ALA A 448 -32.78 8.21 -28.16
N VAL A 449 -31.76 7.55 -28.70
CA VAL A 449 -31.73 6.08 -28.82
C VAL A 449 -31.58 5.45 -27.42
N ARG A 450 -32.46 4.50 -27.08
CA ARG A 450 -32.41 3.74 -25.83
C ARG A 450 -31.69 2.39 -26.04
N PRO A 451 -30.86 1.92 -25.08
CA PRO A 451 -30.21 0.62 -25.19
C PRO A 451 -31.22 -0.52 -25.02
N ALA A 452 -31.01 -1.62 -25.76
CA ALA A 452 -31.73 -2.88 -25.53
C ALA A 452 -31.13 -3.60 -24.31
N GLU A 453 -31.75 -3.41 -23.14
CA GLU A 453 -31.28 -4.02 -21.89
C GLU A 453 -31.71 -5.49 -21.74
N PHE A 454 -32.90 -5.85 -22.23
CA PHE A 454 -33.44 -7.21 -22.16
C PHE A 454 -33.70 -7.75 -23.55
N ILE A 455 -33.25 -8.98 -23.82
CA ILE A 455 -33.56 -9.73 -25.03
C ILE A 455 -34.36 -10.96 -24.61
N ILE A 456 -35.64 -11.01 -24.98
CA ILE A 456 -36.54 -12.13 -24.65
C ILE A 456 -36.68 -13.00 -25.91
N LEU A 457 -36.09 -14.20 -25.89
CA LEU A 457 -36.25 -15.18 -26.95
C LEU A 457 -37.46 -16.07 -26.66
N ARG A 458 -38.48 -16.01 -27.51
CA ARG A 458 -39.69 -16.84 -27.41
C ARG A 458 -39.61 -17.97 -28.42
N PHE A 459 -39.47 -19.19 -27.94
CA PHE A 459 -39.46 -20.39 -28.78
C PHE A 459 -40.88 -20.93 -28.93
N SER A 460 -41.26 -21.30 -30.15
CA SER A 460 -42.50 -22.02 -30.44
C SER A 460 -42.20 -23.14 -31.43
N HIS A 461 -42.90 -24.27 -31.29
CA HIS A 461 -42.81 -25.38 -32.23
C HIS A 461 -43.76 -25.12 -33.39
N LYS A 462 -43.22 -24.88 -34.59
CA LYS A 462 -44.01 -24.76 -35.83
C LYS A 462 -44.21 -26.15 -36.43
N LEU A 463 -45.46 -26.58 -36.59
CA LEU A 463 -45.79 -27.83 -37.30
C LEU A 463 -45.48 -27.69 -38.80
N GLN A 464 -45.15 -28.81 -39.44
CA GLN A 464 -44.83 -28.87 -40.86
C GLN A 464 -46.05 -28.44 -41.69
N GLU A 465 -45.87 -27.45 -42.56
CA GLU A 465 -46.91 -27.00 -43.50
C GLU A 465 -46.92 -28.00 -44.68
N ALA A 466 -48.10 -28.53 -45.00
CA ALA A 466 -48.32 -29.56 -46.02
C ALA A 466 -48.24 -29.00 -47.45
#